data_AF-A0AAX3UI78-F1
#
_entry.id   AF-A0AAX3UI78-F1
#
_cell.length_a   1.000
_cell.length_b   1.000
_cell.length_c   1.000
_cell.angle_alpha   90.00
_cell.angle_beta   90.00
_cell.angle_gamma   90.00
#
_symmetry.space_group_name_H-M   'P 1'
#
loop_
_entity.id
_entity.type
_entity.pdbx_description
1 polymer ?
#
loop_
_entity_poly.entity_id
_entity_poly.type
_entity_poly.pdbx_seq_one_letter_code
_entity_poly.pdbx_strand_id
1 'polypeptide(L)' 'MDAFPAEEVHHELGDKHCPDCHNELTEIGSYSLRQELLLISAQIKRLDHIQHAYKCQHCSQTNLSNTIIKATNPACR' A
#
# COMPACT_ATOMS: atom_id res chain seq x y z
N MET A 1 -3.54 18.99 15.78
CA MET A 1 -3.64 20.12 14.81
C MET A 1 -4.35 19.51 13.62
N ASP A 2 -5.68 19.44 13.65
CA ASP A 2 -6.43 18.59 12.72
C ASP A 2 -7.49 19.47 12.07
N ALA A 3 -7.03 20.29 11.12
CA ALA A 3 -7.83 21.36 10.52
C ALA A 3 -8.83 20.86 9.46
N PHE A 4 -8.69 19.61 8.99
CA PHE A 4 -9.49 19.09 7.88
C PHE A 4 -9.83 17.60 8.08
N PRO A 5 -11.02 17.15 7.63
CA PRO A 5 -11.38 15.73 7.66
C PRO A 5 -10.40 14.92 6.80
N ALA A 6 -9.87 13.86 7.38
CA ALA A 6 -8.95 12.93 6.73
C ALA A 6 -9.72 11.75 6.13
N GLU A 7 -9.39 11.37 4.91
CA GLU A 7 -9.92 10.21 4.19
C GLU A 7 -8.75 9.34 3.75
N GLU A 8 -8.80 8.06 4.06
CA GLU A 8 -7.70 7.12 3.81
C GLU A 8 -8.00 6.31 2.56
N VAL A 9 -7.08 6.33 1.59
CA VAL A 9 -7.17 5.55 0.35
C VAL A 9 -6.16 4.42 0.42
N HIS A 10 -6.69 3.22 0.57
CA HIS A 10 -5.90 1.99 0.64
C HIS A 10 -5.57 1.48 -0.77
N HIS A 11 -4.29 1.48 -1.10
CA HIS A 11 -3.74 0.90 -2.32
C HIS A 11 -3.28 -0.53 -2.01
N GLU A 12 -4.15 -1.50 -2.29
CA GLU A 12 -3.87 -2.93 -2.13
C GLU A 12 -3.29 -3.55 -3.41
N LEU A 13 -2.62 -4.69 -3.25
CA LEU A 13 -2.13 -5.47 -4.38
C LEU A 13 -3.30 -6.26 -4.99
N GLY A 14 -3.51 -6.11 -6.30
CA GLY A 14 -4.58 -6.81 -7.02
C GLY A 14 -4.40 -8.32 -7.08
N ASP A 15 -3.18 -8.78 -7.35
CA ASP A 15 -2.83 -10.20 -7.30
C ASP A 15 -2.00 -10.50 -6.05
N LYS A 16 -2.62 -11.16 -5.07
CA LYS A 16 -1.98 -11.51 -3.79
C LYS A 16 -1.21 -12.84 -3.90
N HIS A 17 -0.70 -13.20 -5.08
CA HIS A 17 0.10 -14.40 -5.27
C HIS A 17 1.54 -14.06 -5.61
N CYS A 18 2.48 -14.83 -5.05
CA CYS A 18 3.88 -14.65 -5.34
C CYS A 18 4.16 -15.11 -6.79
N PRO A 19 4.81 -14.29 -7.64
CA PRO A 19 5.10 -14.67 -9.03
C PRO A 19 6.09 -15.85 -9.13
N ASP A 20 6.85 -16.12 -8.07
CA ASP A 20 7.90 -17.14 -8.03
C ASP A 20 7.36 -18.51 -7.56
N CYS A 21 6.57 -18.51 -6.47
CA CYS A 21 6.07 -19.74 -5.85
C CYS A 21 4.55 -19.90 -5.87
N HIS A 22 3.81 -18.96 -6.45
CA HIS A 22 2.34 -18.90 -6.49
C HIS A 22 1.63 -19.02 -5.13
N ASN A 23 2.37 -18.92 -4.02
CA ASN A 23 1.78 -18.89 -2.69
C ASN A 23 1.14 -17.54 -2.42
N GLU A 24 0.18 -17.54 -1.50
CA GLU A 24 -0.44 -16.32 -1.01
C GLU A 24 0.59 -15.40 -0.36
N LEU A 25 0.48 -14.11 -0.68
CA LEU A 25 1.30 -13.05 -0.13
C LEU A 25 0.66 -12.55 1.15
N THR A 26 1.44 -12.53 2.23
CA THR A 26 0.99 -12.02 3.52
C THR A 26 1.27 -10.52 3.59
N GLU A 27 0.27 -9.74 3.99
CA GLU A 27 0.48 -8.32 4.29
C GLU A 27 1.43 -8.19 5.47
N ILE A 28 2.52 -7.44 5.28
CA ILE A 28 3.49 -7.16 6.34
C ILE A 28 3.26 -5.81 7.00
N GLY A 29 2.50 -4.94 6.34
CA GLY A 29 2.13 -3.64 6.87
C GLY A 29 1.73 -2.68 5.77
N SER A 30 1.19 -1.56 6.20
CA SER A 30 0.77 -0.46 5.36
C SER A 30 1.47 0.82 5.81
N TYR A 31 1.81 1.69 4.85
CA TYR A 31 2.45 2.96 5.15
C TYR A 31 1.86 4.10 4.34
N SER A 32 1.75 5.28 4.94
CA SER A 32 1.31 6.50 4.27
C SER A 32 2.39 6.99 3.32
N LEU A 33 2.09 6.97 2.03
CA LEU A 33 3.01 7.44 0.98
C LEU A 33 2.95 8.96 0.85
N ARG A 34 1.72 9.49 0.79
CA ARG A 34 1.47 10.88 0.45
C ARG A 34 0.17 11.33 1.08
N GLN A 35 0.19 12.58 1.52
CA GLN A 35 -0.98 13.31 1.97
C GLN A 35 -1.32 14.36 0.92
N GLU A 36 -2.53 14.28 0.37
CA GLU A 36 -3.05 15.23 -0.62
C GLU A 36 -4.15 16.07 0.02
N LEU A 37 -4.22 17.34 -0.33
CA LEU A 37 -5.33 18.20 0.10
C LEU A 37 -6.28 18.37 -1.07
N LEU A 38 -7.46 17.77 -0.98
CA LEU A 38 -8.51 17.96 -1.99
C LEU A 38 -9.37 19.15 -1.59
N LEU A 39 -9.49 20.09 -2.51
CA LEU A 39 -10.51 21.12 -2.43
C LEU A 39 -11.77 20.59 -3.11
N ILE A 40 -12.72 20.12 -2.30
CA ILE A 40 -14.02 19.66 -2.77
C ILE A 40 -14.99 20.83 -2.55
N SER A 41 -15.22 21.57 -3.63
CA SER A 41 -16.04 22.78 -3.64
C SER A 41 -15.50 23.85 -2.68
N ALA A 42 -16.10 24.00 -1.49
CA ALA A 42 -15.71 24.95 -0.44
C ALA A 42 -15.09 24.28 0.80
N GLN A 43 -14.86 22.96 0.75
CA GLN A 43 -14.31 22.18 1.85
C GLN A 43 -12.95 21.63 1.46
N ILE A 44 -11.97 21.75 2.34
CA ILE A 44 -10.67 21.10 2.19
C ILE A 44 -10.74 19.77 2.93
N LYS A 45 -10.35 18.68 2.26
CA LYS A 45 -10.17 17.36 2.85
C LYS A 45 -8.72 16.93 2.70
N ARG A 46 -8.21 16.15 3.64
CA ARG A 46 -6.91 15.50 3.54
C ARG A 46 -7.13 14.06 3.06
N LEU A 47 -6.55 13.68 1.94
CA LEU A 47 -6.53 12.31 1.44
C LEU A 47 -5.18 11.69 1.74
N ASP A 48 -5.16 10.65 2.57
CA ASP A 48 -3.96 9.93 2.92
C ASP A 48 -3.86 8.67 2.05
N HIS A 49 -2.85 8.63 1.20
CA HIS A 49 -2.62 7.49 0.31
C HIS A 49 -1.81 6.44 1.04
N ILE A 50 -2.48 5.39 1.49
CA ILE A 50 -1.90 4.27 2.23
C ILE A 50 -1.49 3.17 1.24
N GLN A 51 -0.20 2.84 1.18
CA GLN A 51 0.30 1.74 0.36
C GLN A 51 0.51 0.49 1.22
N HIS A 52 -0.09 -0.62 0.77
CA HIS A 52 0.09 -1.91 1.41
C HIS A 52 1.33 -2.62 0.86
N ALA A 53 2.12 -3.19 1.76
CA ALA A 53 3.27 -4.00 1.46
C ALA A 53 2.99 -5.45 1.85
N TYR A 54 3.37 -6.35 0.96
CA TYR A 54 3.18 -7.78 1.10
C TYR A 54 4.51 -8.51 0.97
N LYS A 55 4.58 -9.68 1.60
CA LYS A 55 5.75 -10.55 1.55
C LYS A 55 5.28 -11.99 1.45
N CYS A 56 5.97 -12.78 0.64
CA CYS A 56 5.73 -14.21 0.63
C CYS A 56 6.36 -14.84 1.87
N GLN A 57 5.53 -15.37 2.77
CA GLN A 57 6.01 -16.09 3.94
C GLN A 57 6.77 -17.37 3.53
N HIS A 58 6.32 -18.04 2.46
CA HIS A 58 6.97 -19.25 1.95
C HIS A 58 8.40 -18.99 1.48
N CYS A 59 8.60 -18.01 0.58
CA CYS A 59 9.94 -17.59 0.12
C CYS A 59 10.82 -17.07 1.26
N SER A 60 10.23 -16.42 2.25
CA SER A 60 10.95 -15.97 3.44
C SER A 60 11.44 -17.12 4.31
N GLN A 61 10.68 -18.20 4.43
CA GLN A 61 11.07 -19.38 5.20
C GLN A 61 12.13 -20.20 4.47
N THR A 62 12.02 -20.30 3.13
CA THR A 62 12.95 -21.05 2.28
C THR A 62 14.22 -20.28 1.91
N ASN A 63 14.38 -19.03 2.38
CA ASN A 63 15.49 -18.14 2.02
C ASN A 63 15.69 -17.94 0.50
N LEU A 64 14.68 -18.26 -0.31
CA LEU A 64 14.73 -18.16 -1.77
C LEU A 64 14.69 -16.71 -2.24
N SER A 65 13.89 -15.88 -1.57
CA SER A 65 13.76 -14.46 -1.90
C SER A 65 13.07 -13.70 -0.77
N ASN A 66 13.72 -12.65 -0.27
CA ASN A 66 13.15 -11.71 0.70
C ASN A 66 12.63 -10.44 0.00
N THR A 67 12.04 -10.61 -1.17
CA THR A 67 11.53 -9.49 -1.96
C THR A 67 10.20 -9.03 -1.37
N ILE A 68 10.15 -7.79 -0.92
CA ILE A 68 8.92 -7.15 -0.47
C ILE A 68 8.19 -6.62 -1.71
N ILE A 69 6.97 -7.11 -1.92
CA ILE A 69 6.11 -6.68 -3.02
C ILE A 69 5.21 -5.59 -2.48
N LYS A 70 5.28 -4.40 -3.07
CA LYS A 70 4.42 -3.28 -2.68
C LYS A 70 3.32 -3.11 -3.71
N ALA A 71 2.10 -2.77 -3.27
CA ALA A 71 1.01 -2.47 -4.17
C ALA A 71 1.44 -1.37 -5.16
N THR A 72 1.27 -1.61 -6.47
CA THR A 72 1.64 -0.63 -7.49
C THR A 72 0.80 0.63 -7.32
N ASN A 73 1.42 1.74 -6.93
CA ASN A 73 0.78 3.05 -6.93
C ASN A 73 1.19 3.80 -8.22
N PRO A 74 0.24 4.34 -9.01
CA PRO A 74 0.56 5.12 -10.22
C PRO A 74 1.47 6.36 -10.00
N ALA A 75 1.79 6.74 -8.77
CA ALA A 75 2.53 7.97 -8.46
C ALA A 75 4.07 7.85 -8.40
N CYS A 76 4.66 6.65 -8.45
CA CYS A 76 6.13 6.48 -8.47
C CYS A 76 6.63 6.17 -9.89
N ARG A 77 6.83 7.21 -10.69
CA ARG A 77 7.70 7.18 -11.87
C ARG A 77 8.84 8.17 -11.70
#